data_AF-A0A7J7I7T3-F1
#
_entry.id   AF-A0A7J7I7T3-F1
#
_cell.length_a   1.000
_cell.length_b   1.000
_cell.length_c   1.000
_cell.angle_alpha   90.00
_cell.angle_beta   90.00
_cell.angle_gamma   90.00
#
_symmetry.space_group_name_H-M   'P 1'
#
loop_
_entity.id
_entity.type
_entity.pdbx_description
1 polymer ?
#
loop_
_entity_poly.entity_id
_entity_poly.type
_entity_poly.pdbx_seq_one_letter_code
_entity_poly.pdbx_strand_id
1 'polypeptide(L)'
;MEVSSLYFLSKARTQKNLPPSPPVLPVIGHLHLLKPRLHRTLQGFSQNLGLIFTLRFSSRLMVVVSSPSAVVECFTKNDVILANRPRFTMGKYFGYNCTSIGASNYGDH
;
A
#
# COMPACT_ATOMS: atom_id res chain seq x y z
N MET A 1 -31.86 10.76 -23.54
CA MET A 1 -31.41 9.35 -23.40
C MET A 1 -30.35 9.34 -22.32
N GLU A 2 -30.79 8.94 -21.14
CA GLU A 2 -30.06 8.96 -19.88
C GLU A 2 -28.84 8.03 -19.95
N VAL A 3 -27.63 8.59 -20.03
CA VAL A 3 -26.39 7.84 -19.81
C VAL A 3 -26.24 7.65 -18.30
N SER A 4 -26.92 6.63 -17.79
CA SER A 4 -26.85 6.20 -16.40
C SER A 4 -25.42 5.74 -16.09
N SER A 5 -24.62 6.63 -15.51
CA SER A 5 -23.29 6.34 -15.01
C SER A 5 -23.42 5.41 -13.81
N LEU A 6 -23.39 4.10 -14.06
CA LEU A 6 -23.27 3.06 -13.04
C LEU A 6 -21.91 3.21 -12.36
N TYR A 7 -21.83 4.13 -11.41
CA TYR A 7 -20.79 4.15 -10.40
C TYR A 7 -20.90 2.84 -9.64
N PHE A 8 -20.06 1.86 -10.01
CA PHE A 8 -19.79 0.71 -9.16
C PHE A 8 -19.17 1.23 -7.86
N LEU A 9 -20.03 1.58 -6.90
CA LEU A 9 -19.69 1.74 -5.50
C LEU A 9 -19.21 0.37 -5.02
N SER A 10 -17.93 0.08 -5.22
CA SER A 10 -17.30 -1.04 -4.56
C SER A 10 -17.37 -0.71 -3.06
N LYS A 11 -18.29 -1.36 -2.35
CA LYS A 11 -18.43 -1.23 -0.90
C LYS A 11 -17.13 -1.77 -0.31
N ALA A 12 -16.16 -0.87 -0.10
CA ALA A 12 -14.94 -1.18 0.62
C ALA A 12 -15.41 -1.72 1.97
N ARG A 13 -15.16 -3.01 2.22
CA ARG A 13 -15.48 -3.65 3.50
C ARG A 13 -14.85 -2.76 4.57
N THR A 14 -15.67 -2.04 5.33
CA THR A 14 -15.23 -1.11 6.37
C THR A 14 -14.56 -1.93 7.46
N GLN A 15 -13.27 -2.21 7.27
CA GLN A 15 -12.45 -2.76 8.33
C GLN A 15 -12.38 -1.66 9.38
N LYS A 16 -12.99 -1.92 10.54
CA LYS A 16 -13.32 -0.89 11.55
C LYS A 16 -12.11 -0.11 12.09
N ASN A 17 -10.89 -0.59 11.83
CA ASN A 17 -9.64 -0.03 12.36
C ASN A 17 -8.63 0.36 11.26
N LEU A 18 -9.06 0.56 10.02
CA LEU A 18 -8.13 1.01 8.98
C LEU A 18 -7.91 2.53 9.03
N PRO A 19 -6.67 3.00 8.82
CA PRO A 19 -6.40 4.40 8.53
C PRO A 19 -7.23 4.92 7.35
N PRO A 20 -7.46 6.23 7.25
CA PRO A 20 -8.27 6.84 6.19
C PRO A 20 -7.81 6.40 4.79
N SER A 21 -8.76 6.22 3.87
CA SER A 21 -8.53 5.80 2.48
C SER A 21 -9.32 6.71 1.53
N PRO A 22 -8.77 7.05 0.35
CA PRO A 22 -9.57 7.62 -0.71
C PRO A 22 -10.57 6.59 -1.28
N PRO A 23 -11.54 7.03 -2.11
CA PRO A 23 -12.45 6.14 -2.81
C PRO A 23 -11.71 5.15 -3.73
N VAL A 24 -12.21 3.91 -3.78
CA VAL A 24 -11.53 2.79 -4.43
C VAL A 24 -12.33 2.26 -5.62
N LEU A 25 -11.67 2.03 -6.75
CA LEU A 25 -12.27 1.39 -7.92
C LEU A 25 -12.24 -0.15 -7.79
N PRO A 26 -13.25 -0.86 -8.31
CA PRO A 26 -13.21 -2.33 -8.38
C PRO A 26 -12.00 -2.79 -9.22
N VAL A 27 -11.40 -3.93 -8.85
CA VAL A 27 -10.27 -4.61 -9.52
C VAL A 27 -8.92 -3.89 -9.48
N ILE A 28 -8.87 -2.61 -9.87
CA ILE A 28 -7.62 -1.83 -9.99
C ILE A 28 -7.22 -1.20 -8.64
N GLY A 29 -8.20 -0.91 -7.78
CA GLY A 29 -7.95 -0.20 -6.54
C GLY A 29 -7.59 1.27 -6.77
N HIS A 30 -6.52 1.75 -6.15
CA HIS A 30 -6.03 3.14 -6.20
C HIS A 30 -4.90 3.34 -7.22
N LEU A 31 -4.55 2.33 -8.02
CA LEU A 31 -3.49 2.47 -9.03
C LEU A 31 -3.80 3.61 -10.03
N HIS A 32 -5.09 3.86 -10.29
CA HIS A 32 -5.56 4.96 -11.15
C HIS A 32 -5.22 6.37 -10.61
N LEU A 33 -4.93 6.51 -9.32
CA LEU A 33 -4.58 7.78 -8.71
C LEU A 33 -3.06 8.06 -8.73
N LEU A 34 -2.25 7.07 -9.08
CA LEU A 34 -0.79 7.19 -9.09
C LEU A 34 -0.32 7.90 -10.36
N LYS A 35 0.32 9.06 -10.19
CA LYS A 35 0.91 9.82 -11.29
C LYS A 35 2.42 9.53 -11.42
N PRO A 36 3.04 9.82 -12.58
CA PRO A 36 4.49 9.91 -12.67
C PRO A 36 5.02 10.82 -11.56
N ARG A 37 6.07 10.39 -10.84
CA ARG A 37 6.53 10.93 -9.54
C ARG A 37 5.65 10.50 -8.35
N LEU A 38 5.77 9.21 -8.01
CA LEU A 38 5.05 8.58 -6.89
C LEU A 38 5.25 9.33 -5.56
N HIS A 39 6.48 9.76 -5.25
CA HIS A 39 6.77 10.46 -4.00
C HIS A 39 5.94 11.75 -3.81
N ARG A 40 5.74 12.54 -4.87
CA ARG A 40 4.91 13.77 -4.80
C ARG A 40 3.43 13.45 -4.63
N THR A 41 2.97 12.40 -5.32
CA THR A 41 1.59 11.93 -5.21
C THR A 41 1.29 11.45 -3.79
N LEU A 42 2.20 10.66 -3.20
CA LEU A 42 2.11 10.19 -1.82
C LEU A 42 2.18 11.34 -0.81
N GLN A 43 3.03 12.34 -1.04
CA GLN A 43 3.07 13.54 -0.21
C GLN A 43 1.75 14.31 -0.25
N GLY A 44 1.14 14.47 -1.44
CA GLY A 44 -0.17 15.08 -1.58
C GLY A 44 -1.27 14.29 -0.86
N PHE A 45 -1.23 12.96 -0.88
CA PHE A 45 -2.13 12.16 -0.06
C PHE A 45 -1.88 12.35 1.43
N SER A 46 -0.63 12.41 1.87
CA SER A 46 -0.30 12.64 3.28
C SER A 46 -0.82 13.99 3.78
N GLN A 47 -0.82 15.02 2.93
CA GLN A 47 -1.36 16.34 3.27
C GLN A 47 -2.90 16.33 3.37
N ASN A 48 -3.58 15.55 2.52
CA ASN A 48 -5.04 15.53 2.45
C ASN A 48 -5.71 14.51 3.41
N LEU A 49 -5.10 13.34 3.58
CA LEU A 49 -5.65 12.22 4.37
C LEU A 49 -5.01 12.08 5.75
N GLY A 50 -3.87 12.75 5.97
CA GLY A 50 -3.08 12.68 7.19
C GLY A 50 -1.80 11.84 7.04
N LEU A 51 -1.00 11.79 8.12
CA LEU A 51 0.33 11.18 8.11
C LEU A 51 0.31 9.63 8.06
N ILE A 52 -0.84 9.00 8.27
CA ILE A 52 -1.02 7.54 8.16
C ILE A 52 -2.31 7.30 7.40
N PHE A 53 -2.22 6.64 6.24
CA PHE A 53 -3.37 6.39 5.38
C PHE A 53 -3.23 5.05 4.66
N THR A 54 -4.32 4.55 4.08
CA THR A 54 -4.33 3.29 3.35
C THR A 54 -4.52 3.49 1.85
N LEU A 55 -3.82 2.65 1.09
CA LEU A 55 -3.96 2.54 -0.36
C LEU A 55 -4.06 1.07 -0.74
N ARG A 56 -5.02 0.75 -1.59
CA ARG A 56 -5.20 -0.57 -2.20
C ARG A 56 -4.63 -0.61 -3.60
N PHE A 57 -3.62 -1.42 -3.86
CA PHE A 57 -3.05 -1.65 -5.19
C PHE A 57 -3.58 -2.99 -5.71
N SER A 58 -4.60 -2.91 -6.57
CA SER A 58 -5.36 -4.08 -7.05
C SER A 58 -5.85 -4.97 -5.90
N SER A 59 -5.28 -6.16 -5.73
CA SER A 59 -5.64 -7.12 -4.68
C SER A 59 -4.93 -6.90 -3.35
N ARG A 60 -3.92 -6.03 -3.28
CA ARG A 60 -3.10 -5.82 -2.08
C ARG A 60 -3.46 -4.51 -1.37
N LEU A 61 -3.65 -4.57 -0.06
CA LEU A 61 -3.80 -3.39 0.78
C LEU A 61 -2.42 -2.96 1.30
N MET A 62 -2.14 -1.67 1.28
CA MET A 62 -0.93 -1.06 1.81
C MET A 62 -1.29 0.07 2.77
N VAL A 63 -0.47 0.20 3.81
CA VAL A 63 -0.50 1.32 4.76
C VAL A 63 0.72 2.17 4.46
N VAL A 64 0.48 3.46 4.24
CA VAL A 64 1.55 4.44 4.07
C VAL A 64 1.72 5.18 5.38
N VAL A 65 2.96 5.19 5.88
CA VAL A 65 3.35 5.87 7.12
C VAL A 65 4.29 7.00 6.75
N SER A 66 3.89 8.23 7.01
CA SER A 66 4.64 9.46 6.76
C SER A 66 4.94 10.26 8.03
N SER A 67 4.50 9.77 9.20
CA SER A 67 4.82 10.40 10.50
C SER A 67 6.22 9.97 10.98
N PRO A 68 7.11 10.91 11.34
CA PRO A 68 8.44 10.58 11.87
C PRO A 68 8.38 9.69 13.12
N SER A 69 7.47 9.98 14.06
CA SER A 69 7.34 9.22 15.31
C SER A 69 6.89 7.77 15.04
N ALA A 70 5.94 7.58 14.13
CA ALA A 70 5.45 6.25 13.77
C ALA A 70 6.51 5.45 13.00
N VAL A 71 7.28 6.10 12.12
CA VAL A 71 8.40 5.46 11.40
C VAL A 71 9.45 4.97 12.40
N VAL A 72 9.81 5.78 13.39
CA VAL A 72 10.74 5.35 14.45
C VAL A 72 10.20 4.12 15.16
N GLU A 73 8.94 4.11 15.60
CA GLU A 73 8.35 2.93 16.25
C GLU A 73 8.32 1.69 15.34
N CYS A 74 8.03 1.86 14.04
CA CYS A 74 8.03 0.79 13.06
C CYS A 74 9.41 0.15 12.89
N PHE A 75 10.47 0.96 12.83
CA PHE A 75 11.84 0.50 12.57
C PHE A 75 12.70 0.32 13.83
N THR A 76 12.12 0.43 15.03
CA THR A 76 12.82 0.16 16.30
C THR A 76 12.13 -0.96 17.08
N LYS A 77 10.88 -0.77 17.48
CA LYS A 77 10.15 -1.72 18.32
C LYS A 77 9.56 -2.88 17.52
N ASN A 78 9.18 -2.64 16.27
CA ASN A 78 8.48 -3.59 15.41
C ASN A 78 9.27 -3.95 14.15
N ASP A 79 10.58 -3.71 14.16
CA ASP A 79 11.47 -3.88 13.00
C ASP A 79 11.45 -5.31 12.47
N VAL A 80 11.53 -6.31 13.34
CA VAL A 80 11.50 -7.75 12.99
C VAL A 80 10.18 -8.14 12.32
N ILE A 81 9.05 -7.64 12.84
CA ILE A 81 7.71 -7.97 12.32
C ILE A 81 7.52 -7.36 10.93
N LEU A 82 8.04 -6.14 10.73
CA LEU A 82 7.94 -5.39 9.48
C LEU A 82 9.09 -5.67 8.49
N ALA A 83 10.07 -6.50 8.87
CA ALA A 83 11.21 -6.84 8.02
C ALA A 83 10.85 -7.80 6.87
N ASN A 84 9.69 -8.44 6.90
CA ASN A 84 9.22 -9.29 5.81
C ASN A 84 9.00 -8.50 4.50
N ARG A 85 9.26 -9.14 3.36
CA ARG A 85 9.16 -8.51 2.03
C ARG A 85 8.02 -9.13 1.22
N PRO A 86 7.18 -8.30 0.58
CA PRO A 86 6.10 -8.82 -0.26
C PRO A 86 6.67 -9.61 -1.44
N ARG A 87 6.22 -10.86 -1.58
CA ARG A 87 6.62 -11.70 -2.73
C ARG A 87 5.96 -11.17 -4.00
N PHE A 88 6.78 -10.66 -4.91
CA PHE A 88 6.37 -10.28 -6.26
C PHE A 88 6.77 -11.34 -7.27
N THR A 89 6.04 -11.44 -8.37
CA THR A 89 6.39 -12.32 -9.51
C THR A 89 7.81 -12.04 -10.01
N MET A 90 8.21 -10.77 -10.01
CA MET A 90 9.58 -10.35 -10.34
C MET A 90 10.61 -10.95 -9.37
N GLY A 91 10.35 -10.94 -8.06
CA GLY A 91 11.24 -11.58 -7.08
C GLY A 91 11.34 -13.10 -7.26
N LYS A 92 10.27 -13.75 -7.74
CA LYS A 92 10.29 -15.18 -8.05
C LYS A 92 11.28 -15.51 -9.19
N TYR A 93 11.18 -14.79 -10.30
CA TYR A 93 11.95 -15.10 -11.50
C TYR A 93 13.33 -14.44 -11.55
N PHE A 94 13.46 -13.22 -11.04
CA PHE A 94 14.71 -12.45 -11.08
C PHE A 94 15.47 -12.45 -9.75
N GLY A 95 14.80 -12.71 -8.63
CA GLY A 95 15.37 -12.66 -7.28
C GLY A 95 15.59 -14.02 -6.64
N TYR A 96 15.90 -15.05 -7.44
CA TYR A 96 16.14 -16.43 -6.98
C TYR A 96 15.01 -16.96 -6.06
N ASN A 97 13.76 -16.87 -6.52
CA ASN A 97 12.60 -17.25 -5.70
C ASN A 97 12.41 -16.41 -4.41
N CYS A 98 12.78 -15.12 -4.45
CA CYS A 98 12.80 -14.20 -3.31
C CYS A 98 13.80 -14.56 -2.21
N THR A 99 14.98 -15.09 -2.56
CA THR A 99 16.07 -15.34 -1.58
C THR A 99 17.22 -14.34 -1.67
N SER A 100 17.22 -13.46 -2.68
CA SER A 100 18.19 -12.36 -2.75
C SER A 100 18.05 -11.41 -1.56
N ILE A 101 19.18 -10.86 -1.09
CA ILE A 101 19.29 -9.94 0.07
C ILE A 101 18.20 -8.85 0.10
N GLY A 102 17.84 -8.26 -1.05
CA GLY A 102 16.83 -7.20 -1.11
C GLY A 102 15.36 -7.66 -1.09
N ALA A 103 15.08 -8.93 -1.31
CA ALA A 103 13.72 -9.47 -1.53
C ALA A 103 13.34 -10.61 -0.58
N SER A 104 14.25 -11.06 0.27
CA SER A 104 14.01 -12.14 1.22
C SER A 104 13.22 -11.68 2.44
N ASN A 105 12.52 -12.63 3.05
CA ASN A 105 11.83 -12.41 4.32
C ASN A 105 12.81 -12.43 5.48
N TYR A 106 12.42 -11.87 6.62
CA TYR A 106 13.25 -11.96 7.81
C TYR A 106 13.32 -13.41 8.31
N GLY A 107 14.52 -13.85 8.68
CA GLY A 107 14.78 -15.19 9.20
C GLY A 107 16.14 -15.67 8.75
N ASP A 108 16.50 -16.86 9.21
CA ASP A 108 17.74 -17.52 8.81
C ASP A 108 17.63 -17.95 7.33
N HIS A 109 18.68 -17.71 6.56
CA HIS A 109 18.77 -17.98 5.13
C HIS A 109 19.85 -19.01 4.83
#